data_AF-A0A352MZY6-F1
#
_entry.id   AF-A0A352MZY6-F1
#
_cell.length_a   1.000
_cell.length_b   1.000
_cell.length_c   1.000
_cell.angle_alpha   90.00
_cell.angle_beta   90.00
_cell.angle_gamma   90.00
#
_symmetry.space_group_name_H-M   'P 1'
#
loop_
_entity.id
_entity.type
_entity.pdbx_description
1 polymer ?
#
loop_
_entity_poly.entity_id
_entity_poly.type
_entity_poly.pdbx_seq_one_letter_code
_entity_poly.pdbx_strand_id
1 'polypeptide(L)'
;MDNQITENADTPITRREALRKAVAGIIFLAIGAAGFTVFGRTRKKRTVWQIDHTKCIQCGRCATQCVVTPSAVKCFHAFNVCGYCDLCFGYFRPGTMEFDTTAEKELCPTHALKRKFIEEPYYEYTVDKDKCIGCSKCVKGCQTFGNGSFYLQVDHEHCVNCNECSIAKACPSNAFVRLPSDNPYMLKGQTKEVPRRT
;
A
#
# COMPACT_ATOMS: atom_id res chain seq x y z
N MET A 1 39.83 59.22 18.64
CA MET A 1 38.83 59.58 17.61
C MET A 1 39.59 60.33 16.54
N ASP A 2 39.69 59.93 15.29
CA ASP A 2 39.18 58.76 14.57
C ASP A 2 39.90 58.71 13.22
N ASN A 3 39.78 57.54 12.58
CA ASN A 3 39.79 57.34 11.14
C ASN A 3 41.13 57.39 10.39
N GLN A 4 41.77 56.22 10.32
CA GLN A 4 42.52 55.84 9.12
C GLN A 4 41.53 55.29 8.08
N ILE A 5 41.31 56.06 7.02
CA ILE A 5 40.67 55.59 5.80
C ILE A 5 41.70 54.71 5.07
N THR A 6 41.47 53.40 5.04
CA THR A 6 42.24 52.47 4.21
C THR A 6 41.79 52.62 2.76
N GLU A 7 42.63 53.22 1.93
CA GLU A 7 42.45 53.30 0.48
C GLU A 7 42.67 51.89 -0.10
N ASN A 8 41.58 51.22 -0.49
CA ASN A 8 41.66 49.94 -1.20
C ASN A 8 42.14 50.20 -2.63
N ALA A 9 43.38 49.86 -2.93
CA ALA A 9 43.90 49.85 -4.29
C ALA A 9 43.18 48.77 -5.11
N ASP A 10 42.23 49.20 -5.95
CA ASP A 10 41.51 48.32 -6.87
C ASP A 10 42.43 47.98 -8.05
N THR A 11 43.20 46.89 -7.93
CA THR A 11 44.09 46.44 -8.99
C THR A 11 43.27 45.99 -10.20
N PRO A 12 43.53 46.51 -11.42
CA PRO A 12 42.74 46.17 -12.60
C PRO A 12 42.90 44.69 -12.92
N ILE A 13 41.77 43.97 -12.94
CA ILE A 13 41.73 42.53 -13.22
C ILE A 13 42.38 42.28 -14.59
N THR A 14 43.45 41.50 -14.60
CA THR A 14 44.11 41.15 -15.86
C THR A 14 43.25 40.19 -16.68
N ARG A 15 43.31 40.28 -18.01
CA ARG A 15 42.51 39.44 -18.93
C ARG A 15 42.62 37.93 -18.63
N ARG A 16 43.82 37.46 -18.25
CA ARG A 16 44.06 36.07 -17.86
C ARG A 16 43.34 35.66 -16.58
N GLU A 17 43.23 36.59 -15.63
CA GLU A 17 42.59 36.38 -14.35
C GLU A 17 41.07 36.40 -14.46
N ALA A 18 40.53 37.28 -15.31
CA ALA A 18 39.12 37.25 -15.73
C ALA A 18 38.77 35.92 -16.43
N LEU A 19 39.63 35.44 -17.34
CA LEU A 19 39.43 34.15 -18.02
C LEU A 19 39.47 32.97 -17.04
N ARG A 20 40.41 32.96 -16.09
CA ARG A 20 40.48 31.93 -15.03
C ARG A 20 39.24 31.91 -14.15
N LYS A 21 38.76 33.07 -13.72
CA LYS A 21 37.53 33.18 -12.90
C LYS A 21 36.29 32.73 -13.68
N ALA A 22 36.19 33.05 -14.97
CA ALA A 22 35.11 32.59 -15.84
C ALA A 22 35.12 31.07 -16.04
N VAL A 23 36.29 30.48 -16.32
CA VAL A 23 36.46 29.02 -16.45
C VAL A 23 36.10 28.31 -15.14
N ALA A 24 36.57 28.83 -14.00
CA ALA A 24 36.22 28.29 -12.69
C ALA A 24 34.70 28.38 -12.43
N GLY A 25 34.06 29.50 -12.77
CA GLY A 25 32.61 29.67 -12.64
C GLY A 25 31.80 28.69 -13.51
N ILE A 26 32.24 28.44 -14.75
CA ILE A 26 31.62 27.46 -15.65
C ILE A 26 31.77 26.05 -15.09
N ILE A 27 32.95 25.69 -14.59
CA ILE A 27 33.20 24.37 -13.98
C ILE A 27 32.31 24.19 -12.75
N PHE A 28 32.20 25.19 -11.88
CA PHE A 28 31.32 25.15 -10.70
C PHE A 28 29.85 24.99 -11.08
N LEU A 29 29.36 25.71 -12.09
CA LEU A 29 28.00 25.57 -12.61
C LEU A 29 27.75 24.19 -13.22
N ALA A 30 28.70 23.66 -13.99
CA ALA A 30 28.59 22.33 -14.59
C ALA A 30 28.54 21.23 -13.53
N ILE A 31 29.40 21.31 -12.50
CA ILE A 31 29.39 20.38 -11.36
C ILE A 31 28.10 20.52 -10.55
N GLY A 32 27.62 21.75 -10.30
CA GLY A 32 26.37 22.00 -9.60
C GLY A 32 25.15 21.43 -10.35
N ALA A 33 25.07 21.64 -11.66
CA ALA A 33 24.01 21.09 -12.51
C ALA A 33 24.06 19.55 -12.57
N ALA A 34 25.26 18.97 -12.73
CA ALA A 34 25.44 17.52 -12.68
C ALA A 34 25.03 16.94 -11.31
N GLY A 35 25.45 17.58 -10.21
CA GLY A 35 25.07 17.20 -8.85
C GLY A 35 23.56 17.23 -8.62
N PHE A 36 22.87 18.29 -9.06
CA PHE A 36 21.42 18.43 -8.92
C PHE A 36 20.64 17.37 -9.71
N THR A 37 21.04 17.08 -10.95
CA THR A 37 20.37 16.06 -11.78
C THR A 37 20.55 14.63 -11.23
N VAL A 38 21.71 14.33 -10.64
CA VAL A 38 21.98 13.04 -10.00
C VAL A 38 21.19 12.92 -8.68
N PHE A 39 21.17 13.96 -7.85
CA PHE A 39 20.41 13.97 -6.59
C PHE A 39 18.89 13.89 -6.79
N GLY A 40 18.37 14.54 -7.84
CA GLY A 40 16.95 14.44 -8.20
C GLY A 40 16.52 13.03 -8.59
N ARG A 41 17.44 12.25 -9.18
CA ARG A 41 17.19 10.86 -9.61
C ARG A 41 17.36 9.82 -8.50
N THR A 42 18.11 10.11 -7.44
CA THR A 42 18.44 9.15 -6.36
C THR A 42 17.47 9.15 -5.18
N ARG A 43 16.31 9.84 -5.25
CA ARG A 43 15.23 9.62 -4.27
C ARG A 43 14.72 8.19 -4.40
N LYS A 44 15.32 7.28 -3.63
CA LYS A 44 14.89 5.88 -3.49
C LYS A 44 13.41 5.91 -3.10
N LYS A 45 12.53 5.45 -4.00
CA LYS A 45 11.10 5.41 -3.72
C LYS A 45 10.89 4.62 -2.43
N ARG A 46 10.25 5.24 -1.43
CA ARG A 46 9.88 4.56 -0.19
C ARG A 46 9.00 3.39 -0.58
N THR A 47 9.34 2.20 -0.09
CA THR A 47 8.54 1.00 -0.31
C THR A 47 7.76 0.66 0.95
N VAL A 48 6.64 -0.03 0.77
CA VAL A 48 5.79 -0.54 1.83
C VAL A 48 5.52 -2.03 1.61
N TRP A 49 5.13 -2.73 2.67
CA TRP A 49 4.74 -4.13 2.59
C TRP A 49 3.32 -4.26 2.05
N GLN A 50 3.11 -5.16 1.09
CA GLN A 50 1.78 -5.49 0.58
C GLN A 50 1.66 -7.00 0.37
N ILE A 51 0.43 -7.51 0.32
CA ILE A 51 0.12 -8.92 0.06
C ILE A 51 -0.16 -9.10 -1.44
N ASP A 52 0.59 -10.00 -2.06
CA ASP A 52 0.21 -10.63 -3.32
C ASP A 52 -0.89 -11.65 -3.06
N HIS A 53 -2.13 -11.27 -3.39
CA HIS A 53 -3.30 -12.10 -3.15
C HIS A 53 -3.27 -13.42 -3.95
N THR A 54 -2.49 -13.52 -5.03
CA THR A 54 -2.37 -14.75 -5.82
C THR A 54 -1.51 -15.81 -5.14
N LYS A 55 -0.61 -15.40 -4.24
CA LYS A 55 0.25 -16.29 -3.44
C LYS A 55 -0.29 -16.55 -2.05
N CYS A 56 -1.31 -15.80 -1.61
CA CYS A 56 -1.90 -15.99 -0.29
C CYS A 56 -2.59 -17.35 -0.20
N ILE A 57 -2.32 -18.12 0.87
CA ILE A 57 -2.95 -19.41 1.16
C ILE A 57 -3.94 -19.36 2.33
N GLN A 58 -4.38 -18.15 2.72
CA GLN A 58 -5.38 -17.94 3.77
C GLN A 58 -5.05 -18.63 5.11
N CYS A 59 -3.76 -18.60 5.50
CA CYS A 59 -3.28 -19.30 6.69
C CYS A 59 -3.72 -18.70 8.04
N GLY A 60 -4.37 -17.53 8.04
CA GLY A 60 -4.85 -16.85 9.26
C GLY A 60 -3.79 -16.13 10.11
N ARG A 61 -2.49 -16.32 9.85
CA ARG A 61 -1.38 -15.71 10.63
C ARG A 61 -1.38 -14.18 10.61
N CYS A 62 -1.99 -13.56 9.60
CA CYS A 62 -2.14 -12.10 9.55
C CYS A 62 -2.87 -11.53 10.77
N ALA A 63 -3.77 -12.30 11.39
CA ALA A 63 -4.50 -11.87 12.57
C ALA A 63 -3.69 -11.88 13.87
N THR A 64 -2.65 -12.71 13.96
CA THR A 64 -1.91 -12.93 15.21
C THR A 64 -0.47 -12.42 15.17
N GLN A 65 0.09 -12.20 13.98
CA GLN A 65 1.50 -11.79 13.81
C GLN A 65 1.68 -10.29 13.61
N CYS A 66 0.59 -9.51 13.50
CA CYS A 66 0.71 -8.07 13.42
C CYS A 66 1.08 -7.48 14.78
N VAL A 67 1.96 -6.49 14.79
CA VAL A 67 2.30 -5.75 16.02
C VAL A 67 1.25 -4.68 16.36
N VAL A 68 0.34 -4.38 15.42
CA VAL A 68 -0.80 -3.49 15.62
C VAL A 68 -2.04 -4.33 15.87
N THR A 69 -2.86 -3.92 16.85
CA THR A 69 -4.13 -4.57 17.17
C THR A 69 -5.26 -3.55 17.09
N PRO A 70 -6.34 -3.81 16.32
CA PRO A 70 -6.51 -4.90 15.36
C PRO A 70 -5.46 -4.89 14.23
N SER A 71 -5.18 -6.07 13.64
CA SER A 71 -4.16 -6.21 12.59
C SER A 71 -4.30 -5.18 11.47
N ALA A 72 -3.18 -4.64 11.00
CA ALA A 72 -3.13 -3.76 9.82
C ALA A 72 -3.49 -4.49 8.52
N VAL A 73 -3.51 -5.83 8.50
CA VAL A 73 -4.01 -6.60 7.36
C VAL A 73 -5.52 -6.72 7.47
N LYS A 74 -6.23 -6.28 6.44
CA LYS A 74 -7.69 -6.27 6.37
C LYS A 74 -8.20 -7.08 5.20
N CYS A 75 -9.45 -7.52 5.29
CA CYS A 75 -10.18 -8.04 4.14
C CYS A 75 -10.58 -6.87 3.25
N PHE A 76 -10.28 -6.97 1.96
CA PHE A 76 -10.73 -6.07 0.91
C PHE A 76 -11.77 -6.78 0.05
N HIS A 77 -12.69 -6.01 -0.52
CA HIS A 77 -13.75 -6.50 -1.38
C HIS A 77 -13.60 -5.93 -2.79
N ALA A 78 -13.36 -6.81 -3.77
CA ALA A 78 -13.44 -6.46 -5.19
C ALA A 78 -14.89 -6.55 -5.65
N PHE A 79 -15.64 -5.44 -5.49
CA PHE A 79 -17.05 -5.35 -5.85
C PHE A 79 -17.33 -5.73 -7.31
N ASN A 80 -16.41 -5.43 -8.23
CA ASN A 80 -16.53 -5.78 -9.64
C ASN A 80 -16.25 -7.25 -9.97
N VAL A 81 -15.82 -8.04 -8.99
CA VAL A 81 -15.64 -9.50 -9.08
C VAL A 81 -16.76 -10.23 -8.33
N CYS A 82 -17.46 -9.53 -7.44
CA CYS A 82 -18.46 -10.11 -6.56
C CYS A 82 -19.71 -10.57 -7.33
N GLY A 83 -20.24 -11.73 -6.95
CA GLY A 83 -21.52 -12.22 -7.46
C GLY A 83 -22.74 -11.73 -6.69
N TYR A 84 -22.55 -10.97 -5.59
CA TYR A 84 -23.63 -10.47 -4.72
C TYR A 84 -24.59 -11.57 -4.26
N CYS A 85 -24.09 -12.78 -4.04
CA CYS A 85 -24.92 -13.96 -3.78
C CYS A 85 -25.74 -13.81 -2.50
N ASP A 86 -27.00 -14.26 -2.49
CA ASP A 86 -27.77 -14.48 -1.27
C ASP A 86 -27.04 -15.45 -0.31
N LEU A 87 -26.67 -16.64 -0.82
CA LEU A 87 -25.78 -17.58 -0.15
C LEU A 87 -24.32 -17.23 -0.43
N CYS A 88 -23.71 -16.44 0.46
CA CYS A 88 -22.29 -16.12 0.39
C CYS A 88 -21.45 -17.01 1.30
N PHE A 89 -20.63 -17.88 0.71
CA PHE A 89 -19.68 -18.75 1.44
C PHE A 89 -18.57 -17.98 2.18
N GLY A 90 -18.37 -16.70 1.87
CA GLY A 90 -17.49 -15.81 2.63
C GLY A 90 -18.15 -15.23 3.89
N TYR A 91 -19.48 -15.23 3.97
CA TYR A 91 -20.26 -14.68 5.06
C TYR A 91 -20.83 -15.75 5.99
N PHE A 92 -21.42 -16.81 5.43
CA PHE A 92 -22.08 -17.86 6.20
C PHE A 92 -21.16 -18.99 6.63
N ARG A 93 -21.44 -19.58 7.80
CA ARG A 93 -20.81 -20.83 8.23
C ARG A 93 -21.31 -22.00 7.37
N PRO A 94 -20.45 -23.01 7.11
CA PRO A 94 -20.89 -24.24 6.46
C PRO A 94 -22.08 -24.86 7.18
N GLY A 95 -23.08 -25.32 6.42
CA GLY A 95 -24.29 -25.95 6.98
C GLY A 95 -25.38 -24.97 7.44
N THR A 96 -25.23 -23.67 7.21
CA THR A 96 -26.32 -22.70 7.45
C THR A 96 -27.49 -22.99 6.50
N MET A 97 -28.70 -23.17 7.04
CA MET A 97 -29.91 -23.50 6.27
C MET A 97 -30.81 -22.28 6.00
N GLU A 98 -30.64 -21.20 6.77
CA GLU A 98 -31.43 -19.97 6.68
C GLU A 98 -30.50 -18.76 6.53
N PHE A 99 -30.71 -17.91 5.53
CA PHE A 99 -29.78 -16.83 5.17
C PHE A 99 -30.23 -15.46 5.70
N ASP A 100 -30.24 -15.30 7.04
CA ASP A 100 -30.42 -14.00 7.68
C ASP A 100 -29.06 -13.44 8.19
N THR A 101 -29.08 -12.49 9.13
CA THR A 101 -27.88 -11.84 9.67
C THR A 101 -27.66 -12.14 11.15
N THR A 102 -28.16 -13.27 11.67
CA THR A 102 -27.91 -13.63 13.06
C THR A 102 -26.46 -14.06 13.28
N ALA A 103 -25.93 -13.73 14.46
CA ALA A 103 -24.50 -13.81 14.76
C ALA A 103 -23.93 -15.24 14.67
N GLU A 104 -24.73 -16.25 15.02
CA GLU A 104 -24.35 -17.66 15.01
C GLU A 104 -24.13 -18.22 13.60
N LYS A 105 -24.69 -17.57 12.58
CA LYS A 105 -24.56 -17.95 11.18
C LYS A 105 -23.34 -17.31 10.51
N GLU A 106 -22.78 -16.26 11.10
CA GLU A 106 -21.62 -15.56 10.54
C GLU A 106 -20.31 -16.34 10.70
N LEU A 107 -19.58 -16.45 9.58
CA LEU A 107 -18.25 -17.03 9.51
C LEU A 107 -17.18 -16.10 10.10
N CYS A 108 -17.39 -14.78 10.01
CA CYS A 108 -16.48 -13.78 10.54
C CYS A 108 -16.54 -13.78 12.09
N PRO A 109 -15.43 -14.04 12.79
CA PRO A 109 -15.44 -14.15 14.24
C PRO A 109 -15.59 -12.80 14.97
N THR A 110 -15.45 -11.69 14.25
CA THR A 110 -15.54 -10.33 14.81
C THR A 110 -16.71 -9.52 14.25
N HIS A 111 -17.63 -10.17 13.52
CA HIS A 111 -18.77 -9.51 12.89
C HIS A 111 -18.36 -8.30 12.04
N ALA A 112 -17.23 -8.45 11.31
CA ALA A 112 -16.65 -7.40 10.48
C ALA A 112 -17.28 -7.35 9.07
N LEU A 113 -18.07 -8.34 8.67
CA LEU A 113 -18.81 -8.30 7.41
C LEU A 113 -20.23 -7.81 7.67
N LYS A 114 -20.68 -6.84 6.89
CA LYS A 114 -22.06 -6.36 6.90
C LYS A 114 -22.74 -6.82 5.63
N ARG A 115 -23.91 -7.46 5.77
CA ARG A 115 -24.76 -7.88 4.66
C ARG A 115 -25.93 -6.91 4.52
N LYS A 116 -26.16 -6.41 3.30
CA LYS A 116 -27.24 -5.48 2.98
C LYS A 116 -28.04 -6.02 1.80
N PHE A 117 -29.35 -6.11 1.97
CA PHE A 117 -30.26 -6.46 0.87
C PHE A 117 -30.25 -5.37 -0.21
N ILE A 118 -30.17 -5.78 -1.48
CA ILE A 118 -30.33 -4.90 -2.64
C ILE A 118 -31.69 -5.17 -3.28
N GLU A 119 -31.83 -6.35 -3.87
CA GLU A 119 -33.02 -6.88 -4.53
C GLU A 119 -32.92 -8.41 -4.53
N GLU A 120 -33.97 -9.17 -4.85
CA GLU A 120 -33.85 -10.63 -4.91
C GLU A 120 -33.13 -11.06 -6.20
N PRO A 121 -32.11 -11.96 -6.16
CA PRO A 121 -31.50 -12.66 -5.03
C PRO A 121 -30.15 -12.05 -4.57
N TYR A 122 -29.98 -10.72 -4.72
CA TYR A 122 -28.73 -10.01 -4.55
C TYR A 122 -28.56 -9.30 -3.19
N TYR A 123 -27.41 -9.55 -2.58
CA TYR A 123 -26.98 -8.92 -1.33
C TYR A 123 -25.58 -8.33 -1.48
N GLU A 124 -25.41 -7.11 -0.99
CA GLU A 124 -24.11 -6.46 -0.87
C GLU A 124 -23.43 -6.86 0.43
N TYR A 125 -22.11 -7.06 0.33
CA TYR A 125 -21.25 -7.31 1.48
C TYR A 125 -20.23 -6.19 1.59
N THR A 126 -20.13 -5.59 2.77
CA THR A 126 -19.10 -4.58 3.07
C THR A 126 -18.26 -5.03 4.26
N VAL A 127 -17.01 -4.57 4.32
CA VAL A 127 -16.07 -4.91 5.39
C VAL A 127 -15.92 -3.70 6.31
N ASP A 128 -16.26 -3.89 7.58
CA ASP A 128 -15.92 -2.99 8.68
C ASP A 128 -14.44 -3.21 9.06
N LYS A 129 -13.59 -2.29 8.62
CA LYS A 129 -12.12 -2.41 8.78
C LYS A 129 -11.68 -2.31 10.23
N ASP A 130 -12.42 -1.60 11.08
CA ASP A 130 -12.10 -1.45 12.50
C ASP A 130 -12.27 -2.77 13.24
N LYS A 131 -13.30 -3.56 12.87
CA LYS A 131 -13.53 -4.90 13.42
C LYS A 131 -12.71 -5.99 12.73
N CYS A 132 -12.25 -5.77 11.51
CA CYS A 132 -11.54 -6.78 10.74
C CYS A 132 -10.13 -7.03 11.31
N ILE A 133 -9.88 -8.27 11.71
CA ILE A 133 -8.58 -8.72 12.22
C ILE A 133 -7.70 -9.40 11.16
N GLY A 134 -8.14 -9.50 9.91
CA GLY A 134 -7.33 -10.13 8.85
C GLY A 134 -7.18 -11.65 8.95
N CYS A 135 -8.11 -12.37 9.59
CA CYS A 135 -8.02 -13.83 9.80
C CYS A 135 -8.25 -14.70 8.55
N SER A 136 -8.59 -14.10 7.40
CA SER A 136 -8.86 -14.77 6.12
C SER A 136 -9.97 -15.81 6.06
N LYS A 137 -10.81 -15.99 7.10
CA LYS A 137 -11.92 -16.96 7.05
C LYS A 137 -12.90 -16.66 5.92
N CYS A 138 -13.35 -15.41 5.80
CA CYS A 138 -14.21 -14.95 4.71
C CYS A 138 -13.55 -15.06 3.33
N VAL A 139 -12.25 -14.74 3.25
CA VAL A 139 -11.44 -14.86 2.03
C VAL A 139 -11.40 -16.31 1.57
N LYS A 140 -11.14 -17.26 2.48
CA LYS A 140 -11.09 -18.69 2.18
C LYS A 140 -12.42 -19.19 1.65
N GLY A 141 -13.53 -18.91 2.34
CA GLY A 141 -14.86 -19.33 1.91
C GLY A 141 -15.25 -18.76 0.54
N CYS A 142 -15.03 -17.46 0.33
CA CYS A 142 -15.30 -16.79 -0.94
C CYS A 142 -14.44 -17.30 -2.10
N GLN A 143 -13.17 -17.64 -1.84
CA GLN A 143 -12.26 -18.17 -2.87
C GLN A 143 -12.52 -19.63 -3.21
N THR A 144 -12.91 -20.45 -2.23
CA THR A 144 -13.15 -21.89 -2.46
C THR A 144 -14.48 -22.16 -3.17
N PHE A 145 -15.54 -21.41 -2.84
CA PHE A 145 -16.89 -21.71 -3.31
C PHE A 145 -17.60 -20.55 -4.01
N GLY A 146 -16.96 -19.39 -4.12
CA GLY A 146 -17.49 -18.23 -4.83
C GLY A 146 -16.49 -17.67 -5.85
N ASN A 147 -16.66 -16.41 -6.22
CA ASN A 147 -15.80 -15.75 -7.22
C ASN A 147 -14.45 -15.28 -6.67
N GLY A 148 -14.20 -15.47 -5.37
CA GLY A 148 -13.01 -14.96 -4.68
C GLY A 148 -12.92 -13.42 -4.68
N SER A 149 -14.04 -12.71 -4.55
CA SER A 149 -14.06 -11.25 -4.49
C SER A 149 -13.48 -10.70 -3.18
N PHE A 150 -13.42 -11.50 -2.11
CA PHE A 150 -12.69 -11.18 -0.90
C PHE A 150 -11.22 -11.61 -0.98
N TYR A 151 -10.32 -10.75 -0.53
CA TYR A 151 -8.88 -10.99 -0.47
C TYR A 151 -8.24 -10.14 0.64
N LEU A 152 -7.02 -10.48 1.06
CA LEU A 152 -6.30 -9.68 2.06
C LEU A 152 -5.41 -8.63 1.41
N GLN A 153 -5.37 -7.44 1.98
CA GLN A 153 -4.36 -6.40 1.73
C GLN A 153 -3.88 -5.84 3.07
N VAL A 154 -2.66 -5.31 3.09
CA VAL A 154 -2.19 -4.39 4.12
C VAL A 154 -2.93 -3.08 3.91
N ASP A 155 -3.70 -2.68 4.91
CA ASP A 155 -4.34 -1.37 4.96
C ASP A 155 -3.32 -0.34 5.45
N HIS A 156 -2.91 0.55 4.55
CA HIS A 156 -1.86 1.53 4.84
C HIS A 156 -2.32 2.67 5.74
N GLU A 157 -3.61 2.81 6.02
CA GLU A 157 -4.11 3.73 7.06
C GLU A 157 -3.89 3.15 8.47
N HIS A 158 -3.89 1.82 8.60
CA HIS A 158 -3.70 1.12 9.87
C HIS A 158 -2.25 0.63 10.07
N CYS A 159 -1.49 0.50 8.98
CA CYS A 159 -0.12 0.03 9.02
C CYS A 159 0.82 1.13 9.54
N VAL A 160 1.49 0.86 10.66
CA VAL A 160 2.49 1.78 11.24
C VAL A 160 3.87 1.70 10.57
N ASN A 161 3.97 1.01 9.42
CA ASN A 161 5.19 0.82 8.65
C ASN A 161 6.41 0.43 9.52
N CYS A 162 6.33 -0.72 10.19
CA CYS A 162 7.34 -1.25 11.12
C CYS A 162 8.73 -1.52 10.51
N ASN A 163 8.99 -1.11 9.27
CA ASN A 163 10.12 -1.44 8.38
C ASN A 163 10.20 -2.93 8.01
N GLU A 164 10.17 -3.81 9.01
CA GLU A 164 10.19 -5.25 8.86
C GLU A 164 8.87 -5.85 9.37
N CYS A 165 8.07 -6.37 8.44
CA CYS A 165 6.75 -6.88 8.80
C CYS A 165 6.87 -8.27 9.44
N SER A 166 6.49 -8.38 10.72
CA SER A 166 6.42 -9.67 11.44
C SER A 166 5.50 -10.68 10.74
N ILE A 167 4.41 -10.21 10.12
CA ILE A 167 3.52 -11.06 9.32
C ILE A 167 4.24 -11.59 8.08
N ALA A 168 5.03 -10.76 7.39
CA ALA A 168 5.79 -11.19 6.21
C ALA A 168 6.80 -12.28 6.57
N LYS A 169 7.53 -12.13 7.68
CA LYS A 169 8.43 -13.16 8.21
C LYS A 169 7.72 -14.47 8.53
N ALA A 170 6.52 -14.39 9.11
CA ALA A 170 5.75 -15.55 9.52
C ALA A 170 4.87 -16.14 8.39
N CYS A 171 4.90 -15.57 7.18
CA CYS A 171 4.01 -15.95 6.08
C CYS A 171 4.51 -17.24 5.40
N PRO A 172 3.79 -18.37 5.51
CA PRO A 172 4.26 -19.66 4.98
C PRO A 172 4.29 -19.72 3.44
N SER A 173 3.56 -18.86 2.75
CA SER A 173 3.49 -18.84 1.29
C SER A 173 4.32 -17.72 0.65
N ASN A 174 5.11 -16.98 1.44
CA ASN A 174 5.90 -15.85 0.96
C ASN A 174 5.06 -14.86 0.12
N ALA A 175 3.82 -14.61 0.53
CA ALA A 175 2.88 -13.76 -0.20
C ALA A 175 3.15 -12.26 -0.04
N PHE A 176 4.03 -11.86 0.88
CA PHE A 176 4.33 -10.45 1.10
C PHE A 176 5.41 -9.94 0.14
N VAL A 177 5.15 -8.80 -0.47
CA VAL A 177 6.02 -8.11 -1.43
C VAL A 177 6.26 -6.67 -1.00
N ARG A 178 7.30 -6.05 -1.57
CA ARG A 178 7.59 -4.62 -1.40
C ARG A 178 7.10 -3.86 -2.62
N LEU A 179 6.19 -2.90 -2.42
CA LEU A 179 5.68 -2.03 -3.47
C LEU A 179 6.07 -0.58 -3.20
N PRO A 180 6.20 0.26 -4.25
CA PRO A 180 6.34 1.70 -4.08
C PRO A 180 5.17 2.30 -3.28
N SER A 181 5.47 3.22 -2.36
CA SER A 181 4.45 3.89 -1.53
C SER A 181 3.44 4.74 -2.31
N ASP A 182 3.80 5.18 -3.53
CA ASP A 182 2.93 5.89 -4.46
C ASP A 182 1.97 4.97 -5.22
N ASN A 183 2.20 3.65 -5.20
CA ASN A 183 1.27 2.66 -5.74
C ASN A 183 1.29 1.38 -4.86
N PRO A 184 0.71 1.45 -3.65
CA PRO A 184 0.97 0.47 -2.61
C PRO A 184 -0.01 -0.70 -2.58
N TYR A 185 -0.93 -0.82 -3.55
CA TYR A 185 -2.01 -1.81 -3.56
C TYR A 185 -1.96 -2.73 -4.78
N MET A 186 -2.35 -3.99 -4.58
CA MET A 186 -2.60 -4.98 -5.64
C MET A 186 -4.09 -5.32 -5.62
N LEU A 187 -4.92 -4.42 -6.15
CA LEU A 187 -6.37 -4.59 -6.12
C LEU A 187 -6.83 -5.62 -7.16
N LYS A 188 -7.61 -6.60 -6.71
CA LYS A 188 -8.22 -7.59 -7.59
C LYS A 188 -9.30 -6.93 -8.45
N GLY A 189 -9.38 -7.31 -9.72
CA GLY A 189 -10.40 -6.83 -10.65
C GLY A 189 -10.09 -5.48 -11.29
N GLN A 190 -9.02 -4.78 -10.92
CA GLN A 190 -8.62 -3.56 -11.63
C GLN A 190 -7.70 -3.90 -12.81
N THR A 191 -8.10 -3.51 -14.02
CA THR A 191 -7.18 -3.43 -15.16
C THR A 191 -6.17 -2.34 -14.84
N LYS A 192 -4.88 -2.69 -14.74
CA LYS A 192 -3.82 -1.67 -14.71
C LYS A 192 -4.00 -0.82 -15.97
N GLU A 193 -4.27 0.46 -15.83
CA GLU A 193 -4.16 1.37 -16.95
C GLU A 193 -2.72 1.29 -17.45
N VAL A 194 -2.53 0.65 -18.59
CA VAL A 194 -1.29 0.74 -19.35
C VAL A 194 -1.24 2.20 -19.81
N PRO A 195 -0.24 3.00 -19.43
CA PRO A 195 -0.13 4.36 -19.92
C PRO A 195 -0.16 4.30 -21.44
N ARG A 196 -1.17 4.92 -22.06
CA ARG A 196 -1.17 5.11 -23.52
C ARG A 196 0.09 5.91 -23.81
N ARG A 197 1.06 5.30 -24.49
CA ARG A 197 2.14 6.05 -25.14
C ARG A 197 1.45 6.87 -26.23
N THR A 198 1.15 8.12 -25.91
CA THR A 198 0.92 9.18 -26.91
C THR A 198 2.22 9.51 -27.60
#